data_AF-A0A3G2S7E4-F1
#
_entry.id   AF-A0A3G2S7E4-F1
#
_cell.length_a   1.000
_cell.length_b   1.000
_cell.length_c   1.000
_cell.angle_alpha   90.00
_cell.angle_beta   90.00
_cell.angle_gamma   90.00
#
_symmetry.space_group_name_H-M   'P 1'
#
loop_
_entity.id
_entity.type
_entity.pdbx_description
1 polymer ?
#
loop_
_entity_poly.entity_id
_entity_poly.type
_entity_poly.pdbx_seq_one_letter_code
_entity_poly.pdbx_strand_id
1 'polypeptide(L)'
;MASPAAKASAAALFSFASLEAATTRASTREVAERVLTEIRSSRNHNASQTTALASWTQLYAGQPPHAVQALANVELFLRSKRKHYALMEKYNPLYGMSDKDRIRATARTVGLQVPTKDKPNL
;
A
#
# COMPACT_ATOMS: atom_id res chain seq x y z
N MET A 1 22.63 17.06 29.92
CA MET A 1 22.93 16.78 28.50
C MET A 1 21.85 15.84 27.96
N ALA A 2 21.04 16.26 26.99
CA ALA A 2 19.90 15.46 26.51
C ALA A 2 20.34 14.26 25.65
N SER A 3 19.75 13.08 25.92
CA SER A 3 19.99 11.80 25.24
C SER A 3 19.71 11.88 23.73
N PRO A 4 20.51 11.22 22.86
CA PRO A 4 20.30 11.23 21.41
C PRO A 4 18.92 10.69 20.99
N ALA A 5 18.33 9.78 21.79
CA ALA A 5 16.99 9.26 21.54
C ALA A 5 15.90 10.34 21.68
N ALA A 6 16.04 11.26 22.65
CA ALA A 6 15.09 12.36 22.86
C ALA A 6 15.19 13.44 21.76
N LYS A 7 16.37 13.61 21.16
CA LYS A 7 16.57 14.50 20.00
C LYS A 7 15.96 13.90 18.72
N ALA A 8 16.04 12.58 18.54
CA ALA A 8 15.46 11.88 17.40
C ALA A 8 13.93 11.87 17.42
N SER A 9 13.31 11.64 18.59
CA SER A 9 11.85 11.71 18.74
C SER A 9 11.31 13.14 18.59
N ALA A 10 12.02 14.15 19.10
CA ALA A 10 11.67 15.55 18.84
C ALA A 10 11.78 15.92 17.35
N ALA A 11 12.81 15.46 16.64
CA ALA A 11 12.94 15.66 15.20
C ALA A 11 11.81 14.97 14.40
N ALA A 12 11.36 13.80 14.83
CA ALA A 12 10.21 13.12 14.23
C ALA A 12 8.89 13.87 14.47
N LEU A 13 8.71 14.47 15.65
CA LEU A 13 7.54 15.31 15.97
C LEU A 13 7.57 16.65 15.21
N PHE A 14 8.73 17.29 15.06
CA PHE A 14 8.90 18.47 14.21
C PHE A 14 8.66 18.16 12.73
N SER A 15 9.02 16.98 12.25
CA SER A 15 8.70 16.54 10.88
C SER A 15 7.20 16.43 10.63
N PHE A 16 6.40 16.09 11.65
CA PHE A 16 4.94 16.03 11.54
C PHE A 16 4.30 17.44 11.56
N ALA A 17 4.79 18.35 12.40
CA ALA A 17 4.30 19.74 12.42
C ALA A 17 4.68 20.51 11.13
N SER A 18 5.87 20.26 10.57
CA SER A 18 6.23 20.79 9.24
C SER A 18 5.43 20.14 8.10
N LEU A 19 4.85 18.96 8.30
CA LEU A 19 3.92 18.34 7.35
C LEU A 19 2.59 19.11 7.28
N GLU A 20 2.11 19.63 8.42
CA GLU A 20 0.99 20.59 8.45
C GLU A 20 1.36 21.92 7.78
N ALA A 21 2.54 22.49 8.06
CA ALA A 21 2.98 23.73 7.41
C ALA A 21 3.37 23.55 5.92
N ALA A 22 3.59 22.31 5.46
CA ALA A 22 3.76 21.98 4.04
C ALA A 22 2.42 21.71 3.35
N THR A 23 1.39 21.31 4.09
CA THR A 23 0.02 21.16 3.55
C THR A 23 -0.58 22.49 3.09
N THR A 24 -0.03 23.62 3.56
CA THR A 24 -0.37 24.97 3.11
C THR A 24 0.34 25.39 1.84
N ARG A 25 1.29 24.61 1.29
CA ARG A 25 2.02 24.96 0.05
C ARG A 25 1.64 24.11 -1.17
N ALA A 26 1.24 22.86 -0.97
CA ALA A 26 0.78 21.99 -2.06
C ALA A 26 -0.70 22.26 -2.36
N SER A 27 -1.02 22.59 -3.62
CA SER A 27 -2.41 22.77 -4.03
C SER A 27 -3.19 21.45 -3.95
N THR A 28 -4.50 21.50 -3.69
CA THR A 28 -5.39 20.31 -3.73
C THR A 28 -5.21 19.53 -5.03
N ARG A 29 -5.04 20.25 -6.13
CA ARG A 29 -4.80 19.71 -7.47
C ARG A 29 -3.50 18.93 -7.55
N GLU A 30 -2.41 19.46 -7.02
CA GLU A 30 -1.12 18.78 -7.04
C GLU A 30 -1.18 17.44 -6.27
N VAL A 31 -1.82 17.44 -5.10
CA VAL A 31 -2.00 16.20 -4.32
C VAL A 31 -2.92 15.22 -5.05
N ALA A 32 -3.99 15.70 -5.68
CA ALA A 32 -4.86 14.86 -6.50
C ALA A 32 -4.11 14.19 -7.67
N GLU A 33 -3.24 14.94 -8.37
CA GLU A 33 -2.40 14.38 -9.43
C GLU A 33 -1.46 13.28 -8.89
N ARG A 34 -0.86 13.48 -7.72
CA ARG A 34 -0.03 12.44 -7.09
C ARG A 34 -0.84 11.18 -6.80
N VAL A 35 -2.07 11.32 -6.30
CA VAL A 35 -2.96 10.16 -6.10
C VAL A 35 -3.25 9.45 -7.43
N LEU A 36 -3.56 10.20 -8.50
CA LEU A 36 -3.79 9.63 -9.83
C LEU A 36 -2.55 8.91 -10.38
N THR A 37 -1.35 9.45 -10.16
CA THR A 37 -0.11 8.78 -10.56
C THR A 37 0.10 7.48 -9.78
N GLU A 38 -0.20 7.46 -8.47
CA GLU A 38 -0.06 6.27 -7.66
C GLU A 38 -1.10 5.20 -8.04
N ILE A 39 -2.36 5.60 -8.33
CA ILE A 39 -3.39 4.70 -8.88
C ILE A 39 -2.91 4.05 -10.18
N ARG A 40 -2.33 4.83 -11.10
CA ARG A 40 -1.78 4.32 -12.37
C ARG A 40 -0.57 3.41 -12.17
N SER A 41 0.26 3.70 -11.17
CA SER A 41 1.43 2.89 -10.84
C SER A 41 1.08 1.57 -10.15
N SER A 42 -0.14 1.46 -9.60
CA SER A 42 -0.63 0.25 -8.97
C SER A 42 -0.92 -0.82 -10.01
N ARG A 43 -0.32 -1.99 -9.87
CA ARG A 43 -0.51 -3.14 -10.76
C ARG A 43 -1.85 -3.86 -10.58
N ASN A 44 -2.86 -3.19 -10.02
CA ASN A 44 -4.11 -3.84 -9.66
C ASN A 44 -5.00 -4.04 -10.90
N HIS A 45 -5.50 -5.27 -11.09
CA HIS A 45 -6.22 -5.69 -12.30
C HIS A 45 -7.70 -5.29 -12.31
N ASN A 46 -8.21 -4.67 -11.25
CA ASN A 46 -9.61 -4.24 -11.19
C ASN A 46 -9.78 -2.81 -11.74
N ALA A 47 -10.00 -2.73 -13.06
CA ALA A 47 -10.19 -1.47 -13.78
C ALA A 47 -11.38 -0.64 -13.26
N SER A 48 -12.44 -1.28 -12.75
CA SER A 48 -13.61 -0.58 -12.20
C SER A 48 -13.28 0.14 -10.90
N GLN A 49 -12.51 -0.49 -10.01
CA GLN A 49 -12.07 0.12 -8.74
C GLN A 49 -11.10 1.29 -8.97
N THR A 50 -10.17 1.18 -9.92
CA THR A 50 -9.26 2.27 -10.26
C THR A 50 -10.00 3.46 -10.87
N THR A 51 -11.03 3.19 -11.68
CA THR A 51 -11.86 4.23 -12.29
C THR A 51 -12.70 4.97 -11.25
N ALA A 52 -13.31 4.24 -10.32
CA ALA A 52 -14.09 4.83 -9.22
C ALA A 52 -13.23 5.68 -8.26
N LEU A 53 -12.00 5.23 -7.96
CA LEU A 53 -11.08 6.03 -7.15
C LEU A 53 -10.62 7.28 -7.90
N ALA A 54 -10.31 7.18 -9.19
CA ALA A 54 -9.93 8.34 -10.00
C ALA A 54 -11.06 9.38 -10.08
N SER A 55 -12.30 8.95 -10.31
CA SER A 55 -13.44 9.88 -10.32
C SER A 55 -13.67 10.52 -8.95
N TRP A 56 -13.56 9.75 -7.86
CA TRP A 56 -13.62 10.28 -6.50
C TRP A 56 -12.54 11.34 -6.25
N THR A 57 -11.29 11.13 -6.69
CA THR A 57 -10.21 12.12 -6.49
C THR A 57 -10.48 13.44 -7.21
N GLN A 58 -11.04 13.39 -8.43
CA GLN A 58 -11.38 14.57 -9.21
C GLN A 58 -12.51 15.38 -8.56
N LEU A 59 -13.54 14.68 -8.05
CA LEU A 59 -14.65 15.31 -7.32
C LEU A 59 -14.16 15.94 -6.01
N TYR A 60 -13.32 15.24 -5.25
CA TYR A 60 -12.85 15.69 -3.95
C TYR A 60 -11.84 16.85 -4.04
N ALA A 61 -11.06 16.91 -5.12
CA ALA A 61 -10.15 18.04 -5.38
C ALA A 61 -10.86 19.39 -5.50
N GLY A 62 -12.15 19.39 -5.87
CA GLY A 62 -13.00 20.57 -5.97
C GLY A 62 -13.68 21.02 -4.66
N GLN A 63 -13.51 20.29 -3.54
CA GLN A 63 -14.19 20.56 -2.27
C GLN A 63 -13.20 20.96 -1.14
N PRO A 64 -12.78 22.24 -1.02
CA PRO A 64 -12.08 22.73 0.17
C PRO A 64 -13.03 22.76 1.40
N PRO A 65 -12.56 22.63 2.67
CA PRO A 65 -11.20 22.91 3.16
C PRO A 65 -10.31 21.70 3.52
N HIS A 66 -10.88 20.49 3.72
CA HIS A 66 -10.11 19.29 4.14
C HIS A 66 -9.62 18.41 2.97
N ALA A 67 -9.88 18.83 1.72
CA ALA A 67 -9.47 18.11 0.51
C ALA A 67 -7.99 17.72 0.50
N VAL A 68 -7.11 18.65 0.86
CA VAL A 68 -5.65 18.42 0.82
C VAL A 68 -5.26 17.28 1.76
N GLN A 69 -5.72 17.31 3.01
CA GLN A 69 -5.36 16.30 4.02
C GLN A 69 -5.89 14.91 3.64
N ALA A 70 -7.15 14.81 3.19
CA ALA A 70 -7.70 13.52 2.80
C ALA A 70 -6.98 12.94 1.58
N LEU A 71 -6.70 13.76 0.55
CA LEU A 71 -5.96 13.32 -0.63
C LEU A 71 -4.53 12.91 -0.27
N ALA A 72 -3.86 13.63 0.63
CA ALA A 72 -2.52 13.28 1.11
C ALA A 72 -2.52 11.94 1.88
N ASN A 73 -3.54 11.69 2.71
CA ASN A 73 -3.70 10.42 3.40
C ASN A 73 -3.91 9.26 2.42
N VAL A 74 -4.72 9.49 1.36
CA VAL A 74 -4.93 8.49 0.30
C VAL A 74 -3.64 8.25 -0.49
N GLU A 75 -2.90 9.31 -0.85
CA GLU A 75 -1.59 9.18 -1.50
C GLU A 75 -0.64 8.31 -0.66
N LEU A 76 -0.51 8.62 0.63
CA LEU A 76 0.32 7.88 1.56
C LEU A 76 -0.10 6.41 1.68
N PHE A 77 -1.40 6.15 1.76
CA PHE A 77 -1.94 4.80 1.84
C PHE A 77 -1.63 3.98 0.59
N LEU A 78 -1.90 4.52 -0.60
CA LEU A 78 -1.65 3.83 -1.87
C LEU A 78 -0.16 3.50 -2.04
N ARG A 79 0.71 4.47 -1.76
CA ARG A 79 2.16 4.29 -1.80
C ARG A 79 2.63 3.21 -0.82
N SER A 80 2.08 3.20 0.38
CA SER A 80 2.42 2.20 1.41
C SER A 80 1.92 0.81 1.01
N LYS A 81 0.72 0.70 0.44
CA LYS A 81 0.15 -0.55 -0.09
C LYS A 81 1.03 -1.13 -1.19
N ARG A 82 1.49 -0.31 -2.15
CA ARG A 82 2.40 -0.77 -3.21
C ARG A 82 3.73 -1.30 -2.65
N LYS A 83 4.33 -0.58 -1.71
CA LYS A 83 5.56 -1.05 -1.02
C LYS A 83 5.33 -2.35 -0.26
N HIS A 84 4.21 -2.48 0.44
CA HIS A 84 3.84 -3.69 1.15
C HIS A 84 3.73 -4.89 0.20
N TYR A 85 3.04 -4.75 -0.94
CA TYR A 85 2.97 -5.80 -1.95
C TYR A 85 4.35 -6.21 -2.48
N ALA A 86 5.21 -5.23 -2.80
CA ALA A 86 6.56 -5.52 -3.27
C ALA A 86 7.41 -6.26 -2.23
N LEU A 87 7.22 -5.98 -0.93
CA LEU A 87 7.89 -6.71 0.15
C LEU A 87 7.33 -8.12 0.31
N MET A 88 6.01 -8.29 0.25
CA MET A 88 5.39 -9.61 0.33
C MET A 88 5.84 -10.50 -0.83
N GLU A 89 5.88 -9.99 -2.06
CA GLU A 89 6.34 -10.74 -3.24
C GLU A 89 7.79 -11.24 -3.08
N LYS A 90 8.67 -10.44 -2.45
CA LYS A 90 10.09 -10.80 -2.28
C LYS A 90 10.36 -11.74 -1.11
N TYR A 91 9.70 -11.52 0.03
CA TYR A 91 10.04 -12.21 1.27
C TYR A 91 9.02 -13.30 1.65
N ASN A 92 7.81 -13.26 1.10
CA ASN A 92 6.78 -14.25 1.34
C ASN A 92 6.08 -14.64 0.03
N PRO A 93 6.74 -15.42 -0.84
CA PRO A 93 6.17 -15.83 -2.13
C PRO A 93 4.92 -16.73 -1.99
N LEU A 94 4.65 -17.25 -0.78
CA LEU A 94 3.45 -18.04 -0.48
C LEU A 94 2.26 -17.17 -0.06
N TYR A 95 2.44 -15.84 0.01
CA TYR A 95 1.39 -14.89 0.38
C TYR A 95 0.24 -14.90 -0.64
N GLY A 96 -1.00 -15.08 -0.15
CA GLY A 96 -2.20 -15.11 -0.98
C GLY A 96 -2.48 -16.46 -1.66
N MET A 97 -1.65 -17.49 -1.47
CA MET A 97 -1.95 -18.85 -1.93
C MET A 97 -3.03 -19.51 -1.07
N SER A 98 -3.82 -20.38 -1.68
CA SER A 98 -4.71 -21.28 -0.93
C SER A 98 -3.89 -22.20 -0.03
N ASP A 99 -4.48 -22.70 1.06
CA ASP A 99 -3.77 -23.62 1.96
C ASP A 99 -3.23 -24.85 1.24
N LYS A 100 -3.98 -25.39 0.28
CA LYS A 100 -3.57 -26.54 -0.54
C LYS A 100 -2.33 -26.22 -1.37
N ASP A 101 -2.31 -25.06 -2.02
CA ASP A 101 -1.19 -24.65 -2.86
C ASP A 101 0.05 -24.31 -2.04
N ARG A 102 -0.16 -23.71 -0.86
CA ARG A 102 0.91 -23.45 0.11
C ARG A 102 1.58 -24.74 0.58
N ILE A 103 0.79 -25.74 0.99
CA ILE A 103 1.32 -27.07 1.39
C ILE A 103 2.11 -27.69 0.24
N ARG A 104 1.60 -27.61 -0.99
CA ARG A 104 2.27 -28.12 -2.20
C ARG A 104 3.58 -27.40 -2.49
N ALA A 105 3.60 -26.07 -2.40
CA ALA A 105 4.80 -25.28 -2.61
C ALA A 105 5.87 -25.60 -1.55
N THR A 106 5.49 -25.71 -0.29
CA THR A 106 6.41 -26.09 0.79
C THR A 106 6.96 -27.51 0.61
N ALA A 107 6.13 -28.47 0.22
CA ALA A 107 6.60 -29.83 -0.07
C ALA A 107 7.67 -29.85 -1.17
N ARG A 108 7.46 -29.07 -2.25
CA ARG A 108 8.44 -28.96 -3.33
C ARG A 108 9.78 -28.35 -2.88
N THR A 109 9.77 -27.40 -1.95
CA THR A 109 11.00 -26.81 -1.39
C THR A 109 11.91 -27.87 -0.75
N VAL A 110 11.32 -28.93 -0.18
CA VAL A 110 12.05 -30.05 0.44
C VAL A 110 12.19 -31.27 -0.48
N GLY A 111 11.85 -31.13 -1.77
CA GLY A 111 11.92 -32.23 -2.74
C GLY A 111 10.81 -33.28 -2.59
N LEU A 112 9.74 -32.99 -1.84
CA LEU A 112 8.59 -33.89 -1.63
C LEU A 112 7.41 -33.50 -2.54
N GLN A 113 6.57 -34.48 -2.87
CA GLN A 113 5.28 -34.26 -3.52
C GLN A 113 4.14 -34.54 -2.54
N VAL A 114 3.12 -33.66 -2.53
CA VAL A 114 1.93 -33.85 -1.70
C VAL A 114 1.10 -34.99 -2.31
N PRO A 115 0.74 -36.03 -1.52
CA PRO A 115 -0.12 -37.10 -2.00
C PRO A 115 -1.46 -36.57 -2.50
N THR A 116 -1.88 -37.01 -3.69
CA THR A 116 -3.24 -36.77 -4.18
C THR A 116 -4.20 -37.70 -3.46
N LYS A 117 -5.44 -37.24 -3.25
CA LYS A 117 -6.45 -38.01 -2.51
C LYS A 117 -7.12 -39.11 -3.36
N ASP A 118 -6.50 -39.49 -4.47
CA ASP A 118 -6.96 -40.58 -5.33
C ASP A 118 -6.53 -41.90 -4.69
N LYS A 119 -7.36 -42.40 -3.78
CA LYS A 119 -7.35 -43.82 -3.45
C LYS A 119 -8.14 -44.53 -4.57
N PRO A 120 -7.52 -45.34 -5.44
CA PRO A 120 -8.30 -46.37 -6.12
C PRO A 120 -8.80 -47.30 -5.02
N ASN A 121 -10.11 -47.36 -4.87
CA ASN A 121 -10.75 -48.32 -4.00
C ASN A 121 -10.41 -49.71 -4.55
N LEU A 122 -9.52 -50.42 -3.85
CA LEU A 122 -9.32 -51.87 -3.96
C LEU A 122 -10.21 -52.53 -2.90
#